data_AF-A0A7V8F4F8-F1
#
_entry.id   AF-A0A7V8F4F8-F1
#
_cell.length_a   1.000
_cell.length_b   1.000
_cell.length_c   1.000
_cell.angle_alpha   90.00
_cell.angle_beta   90.00
_cell.angle_gamma   90.00
#
_symmetry.space_group_name_H-M   'P 1'
#
loop_
_entity.id
_entity.type
_entity.pdbx_description
1 polymer ?
#
loop_
_entity_poly.entity_id
_entity_poly.type
_entity_poly.pdbx_seq_one_letter_code
_entity_poly.pdbx_strand_id
1 'polypeptide(L)'
;MMTEQERASALARMDETIRRFYSSAIQIGNHPFIEFAGVMAAYLKSCQRAHEAGIDFTECNQHAGHELPMESFEITYLAEKLNCIFGDRITATTKGDTHS
;
A
#
# COMPACT_ATOMS: atom_id res chain seq x y z
N MET A 1 -6.43 9.83 -15.49
CA MET A 1 -7.58 8.95 -15.25
C MET A 1 -7.49 7.72 -16.13
N MET A 2 -7.42 6.54 -15.51
CA MET A 2 -7.48 5.23 -16.14
C MET A 2 -8.94 4.76 -16.25
N THR A 3 -9.25 4.05 -17.34
CA THR A 3 -10.47 3.25 -17.47
C THR A 3 -10.47 2.09 -16.47
N GLU A 4 -11.65 1.51 -16.21
CA GLU A 4 -11.78 0.35 -15.32
C GLU A 4 -10.89 -0.83 -15.75
N GLN A 5 -10.83 -1.12 -17.06
CA GLN A 5 -10.01 -2.20 -17.59
C GLN A 5 -8.50 -1.92 -17.43
N GLU A 6 -8.07 -0.68 -17.63
CA GLU A 6 -6.69 -0.27 -17.38
C GLU A 6 -6.33 -0.40 -15.89
N ARG A 7 -7.24 -0.01 -14.99
CA ARG A 7 -7.06 -0.19 -13.53
C ARG A 7 -6.92 -1.66 -13.17
N ALA A 8 -7.78 -2.54 -13.70
CA ALA A 8 -7.68 -3.98 -13.46
C ALA A 8 -6.34 -4.57 -13.96
N SER A 9 -5.89 -4.14 -15.15
CA SER A 9 -4.58 -4.54 -15.68
C SER A 9 -3.43 -4.04 -14.82
N ALA A 10 -3.51 -2.79 -14.32
CA ALA A 10 -2.52 -2.22 -13.43
C ALA A 10 -2.43 -3.01 -12.10
N LEU A 11 -3.56 -3.35 -11.47
CA LEU A 11 -3.60 -4.16 -10.25
C LEU A 11 -2.91 -5.52 -10.42
N ALA A 12 -3.17 -6.22 -11.53
CA ALA A 12 -2.53 -7.49 -11.82
C ALA A 12 -1.00 -7.37 -11.99
N ARG A 13 -0.55 -6.30 -12.65
CA ARG A 13 0.88 -6.02 -12.83
C ARG A 13 1.56 -5.63 -11.53
N MET A 14 0.89 -4.85 -10.68
CA MET A 14 1.38 -4.50 -9.34
C MET A 14 1.58 -5.76 -8.49
N ASP A 15 0.61 -6.66 -8.45
CA ASP A 15 0.72 -7.94 -7.74
C ASP A 15 1.93 -8.76 -8.22
N GLU A 16 2.08 -8.90 -9.54
CA GLU A 16 3.22 -9.61 -10.11
C GLU A 16 4.56 -8.96 -9.73
N THR A 17 4.65 -7.64 -9.79
CA THR A 17 5.85 -6.89 -9.37
C THR A 17 6.18 -7.12 -7.90
N ILE A 18 5.17 -7.10 -7.02
CA ILE A 18 5.36 -7.35 -5.58
C ILE A 18 5.89 -8.76 -5.34
N ARG A 19 5.32 -9.78 -6.02
CA ARG A 19 5.79 -11.17 -5.90
C ARG A 19 7.24 -11.33 -6.35
N ARG A 20 7.63 -10.65 -7.44
CA ARG A 20 9.03 -10.64 -7.91
C ARG A 20 9.96 -9.98 -6.88
N PHE A 21 9.59 -8.82 -6.35
CA PHE A 21 10.35 -8.14 -5.31
C PHE A 21 10.51 -9.04 -4.07
N TYR A 22 9.42 -9.63 -3.59
CA TYR A 22 9.44 -10.51 -2.41
C TYR A 22 10.39 -11.68 -2.58
N SER A 23 10.32 -12.36 -3.73
CA SER A 23 11.22 -13.47 -4.06
C SER A 23 12.69 -13.05 -4.03
N SER A 24 13.02 -11.92 -4.66
CA SER A 24 14.38 -11.38 -4.66
C SER A 24 14.82 -10.92 -3.26
N ALA A 25 13.95 -10.28 -2.49
CA ALA A 25 14.26 -9.78 -1.15
C ALA A 25 14.54 -10.93 -0.16
N ILE A 26 13.82 -12.05 -0.25
CA ILE A 26 14.10 -13.25 0.55
C ILE A 26 15.53 -13.75 0.31
N GLN A 27 15.96 -13.81 -0.95
CA GLN A 27 17.29 -14.31 -1.30
C GLN A 27 18.43 -13.44 -0.73
N ILE A 28 18.17 -12.16 -0.47
CA ILE A 28 19.12 -11.25 0.18
C ILE A 28 19.24 -11.55 1.68
N GLY A 29 18.18 -12.06 2.32
CA GLY A 29 18.17 -12.39 3.75
C GLY A 29 18.08 -11.17 4.68
N ASN A 30 17.73 -9.99 4.17
CA ASN A 30 17.54 -8.77 4.97
C ASN A 30 16.05 -8.63 5.35
N HIS A 31 15.69 -9.07 6.56
CA HIS A 31 14.30 -9.11 7.01
C HIS A 31 13.58 -7.73 6.97
N PRO A 32 14.14 -6.63 7.51
CA PRO A 32 13.55 -5.31 7.31
C PRO A 32 13.32 -4.94 5.84
N PHE A 33 14.20 -5.34 4.93
CA PHE A 33 14.01 -5.08 3.51
C PHE A 33 12.86 -5.91 2.90
N ILE A 34 12.63 -7.13 3.40
CA ILE A 34 11.51 -7.97 2.98
C ILE A 34 10.16 -7.35 3.36
N GLU A 35 10.07 -6.64 4.49
CA GLU A 35 8.82 -6.01 4.94
C GLU A 35 8.30 -4.93 3.98
N PHE A 36 9.14 -4.36 3.10
CA PHE A 36 8.67 -3.50 2.01
C PHE A 36 7.73 -4.23 1.05
N ALA A 37 7.84 -5.56 0.89
CA ALA A 37 6.86 -6.36 0.15
C ALA A 37 5.49 -6.30 0.82
N GLY A 38 5.46 -6.35 2.16
CA GLY A 38 4.24 -6.19 2.96
C GLY A 38 3.63 -4.80 2.82
N VAL A 39 4.46 -3.75 2.83
CA VAL A 39 4.02 -2.36 2.57
C VAL A 39 3.37 -2.23 1.18
N MET A 40 4.03 -2.74 0.13
CA MET A 40 3.48 -2.69 -1.22
C MET A 40 2.19 -3.52 -1.35
N ALA A 41 2.11 -4.67 -0.69
CA ALA A 41 0.91 -5.50 -0.68
C ALA A 41 -0.26 -4.82 0.05
N ALA A 42 0.01 -4.09 1.14
CA ALA A 42 -1.00 -3.28 1.83
C ALA A 42 -1.56 -2.20 0.90
N TYR A 43 -0.68 -1.46 0.21
CA TYR A 43 -1.07 -0.46 -0.77
C TYR A 43 -1.91 -1.05 -1.92
N LEU A 44 -1.48 -2.20 -2.47
CA LEU A 44 -2.23 -2.90 -3.51
C LEU A 44 -3.66 -3.24 -3.07
N LYS A 45 -3.85 -3.73 -1.84
CA LYS A 45 -5.20 -4.06 -1.32
C LYS A 45 -6.11 -2.83 -1.24
N SER A 46 -5.58 -1.69 -0.79
CA SER A 46 -6.34 -0.45 -0.77
C SER A 46 -6.68 0.03 -2.20
N CYS A 47 -5.77 -0.14 -3.17
CA CYS A 47 -6.07 0.11 -4.59
C CYS A 47 -7.14 -0.83 -5.16
N GLN A 48 -7.15 -2.11 -4.76
CA GLN A 48 -8.19 -3.08 -5.14
C GLN A 48 -9.57 -2.63 -4.64
N ARG A 49 -9.68 -2.22 -3.37
CA ARG A 49 -10.94 -1.68 -2.83
C ARG A 49 -11.37 -0.40 -3.55
N ALA A 50 -10.43 0.52 -3.79
CA ALA A 50 -10.73 1.74 -4.54
C ALA A 50 -11.31 1.39 -5.92
N HIS A 51 -10.68 0.45 -6.63
CA HIS A 51 -11.17 -0.04 -7.92
C HIS A 51 -12.57 -0.66 -7.82
N GLU A 52 -12.83 -1.52 -6.83
CA GLU A 52 -14.15 -2.13 -6.56
C GLU A 52 -15.23 -1.08 -6.27
N ALA A 53 -14.84 0.05 -5.65
CA ALA A 53 -15.72 1.19 -5.39
C ALA A 53 -15.87 2.14 -6.61
N GLY A 54 -15.29 1.80 -7.77
CA GLY A 54 -15.30 2.65 -8.96
C GLY A 54 -14.36 3.85 -8.90
N ILE A 55 -13.51 3.93 -7.89
CA ILE A 55 -12.53 5.02 -7.69
C ILE A 55 -11.27 4.71 -8.49
N ASP A 56 -10.75 5.74 -9.17
CA ASP A 56 -9.45 5.66 -9.82
C ASP A 56 -8.31 5.92 -8.82
N PHE A 57 -7.70 4.83 -8.35
CA PHE A 57 -6.58 4.90 -7.40
C PHE A 57 -5.36 5.63 -7.96
N THR A 58 -5.22 5.81 -9.28
CA THR A 58 -4.09 6.57 -9.84
C THR A 58 -4.20 8.07 -9.60
N GLU A 59 -5.41 8.54 -9.31
CA GLU A 59 -5.71 9.93 -8.95
C GLU A 59 -5.75 10.13 -7.42
N CYS A 60 -5.63 9.05 -6.64
CA CYS A 60 -5.64 9.10 -5.17
C CYS A 60 -4.27 9.53 -4.61
N ASN A 61 -3.96 10.82 -4.74
CA ASN A 61 -2.74 11.42 -4.20
C ASN A 61 -3.02 12.81 -3.59
N GLN A 62 -2.15 13.26 -2.69
CA GLN A 62 -2.30 14.55 -2.00
C GLN A 62 -2.35 15.75 -2.95
N HIS A 63 -1.69 15.68 -4.11
CA HIS A 63 -1.69 16.78 -5.08
C HIS A 63 -3.00 16.88 -5.87
N ALA A 64 -3.72 15.76 -6.02
CA ALA A 64 -5.06 15.70 -6.63
C ALA A 64 -6.20 15.90 -5.61
N GLY A 65 -5.89 15.94 -4.31
CA GLY A 65 -6.88 16.16 -3.24
C GLY A 65 -7.76 14.94 -2.94
N HIS A 66 -7.44 13.77 -3.50
CA HIS A 66 -8.16 12.52 -3.28
C HIS A 66 -7.28 11.56 -2.48
N GLU A 67 -7.78 11.12 -1.32
CA GLU A 67 -7.10 10.13 -0.49
C GLU A 67 -7.52 8.74 -0.92
N LEU A 68 -6.58 7.80 -0.87
CA LEU A 68 -6.88 6.40 -1.12
C LEU A 68 -7.76 5.89 0.03
N PRO A 69 -8.94 5.31 -0.24
CA PRO A 69 -9.80 4.78 0.80
C PRO A 69 -9.12 3.57 1.47
N MET A 70 -8.85 3.70 2.76
CA MET A 70 -8.23 2.65 3.58
C MET A 70 -9.11 2.35 4.79
N GLU A 71 -9.28 1.06 5.09
CA GLU A 71 -9.95 0.62 6.31
C GLU A 71 -8.99 0.62 7.49
N SER A 72 -9.52 0.71 8.72
CA SER A 72 -8.69 0.77 9.95
C SER A 72 -7.73 -0.40 10.08
N PHE A 73 -8.16 -1.62 9.71
CA PHE A 73 -7.30 -2.81 9.76
C PHE A 73 -6.15 -2.75 8.74
N GLU A 74 -6.31 -2.04 7.62
CA GLU A 74 -5.25 -1.87 6.63
C GLU A 74 -4.21 -0.87 7.11
N ILE A 75 -4.66 0.19 7.78
CA ILE A 75 -3.78 1.17 8.42
C ILE A 75 -2.97 0.50 9.53
N THR A 76 -3.60 -0.32 10.37
CA THR A 76 -2.91 -1.12 11.40
C THR A 76 -1.87 -2.04 10.79
N TYR A 77 -2.22 -2.76 9.72
CA TYR A 77 -1.26 -3.64 9.04
C TYR A 77 -0.11 -2.86 8.42
N LEU A 78 -0.39 -1.72 7.77
CA LEU A 78 0.65 -0.85 7.23
C LEU A 78 1.57 -0.31 8.33
N ALA A 79 1.00 0.10 9.47
CA ALA A 79 1.76 0.56 10.63
C ALA A 79 2.66 -0.53 11.20
N GLU A 80 2.17 -1.77 11.32
CA GLU A 80 2.99 -2.94 11.71
C GLU A 80 4.21 -3.08 10.80
N LYS A 81 4.01 -3.05 9.48
CA LYS A 81 5.10 -3.19 8.51
C LYS A 81 6.12 -2.05 8.59
N LEU A 82 5.66 -0.81 8.73
CA LEU A 82 6.54 0.35 8.89
C LEU A 82 7.32 0.30 10.21
N ASN A 83 6.67 -0.14 11.30
CA ASN A 83 7.33 -0.33 12.59
C ASN A 83 8.40 -1.43 12.54
N CYS A 84 8.19 -2.51 11.80
CA CYS A 84 9.23 -3.53 11.58
C CYS A 84 10.47 -2.96 10.87
N ILE A 85 10.31 -1.96 10.00
CA ILE A 85 11.42 -1.38 9.21
C ILE A 85 12.12 -0.25 9.99
N PHE A 86 11.36 0.64 10.60
CA PHE A 86 11.87 1.92 11.13
C PHE A 86 11.76 2.06 12.66
N GLY A 87 11.16 1.08 13.34
CA GLY A 87 10.65 1.24 14.69
C GLY A 87 9.55 2.30 14.74
N ASP A 88 9.37 2.94 15.89
CA ASP A 88 8.29 3.92 16.11
C ASP A 88 8.56 5.31 15.49
N ARG A 89 9.48 5.41 14.52
CA ARG A 89 9.83 6.68 13.86
C ARG A 89 8.83 7.09 12.79
N ILE A 90 8.11 6.12 12.22
CA ILE A 90 7.13 6.32 11.16
C ILE A 90 5.93 5.43 11.48
N THR A 91 4.75 6.02 11.65
CA THR A 91 3.51 5.30 11.91
C THR A 91 2.43 5.75 10.94
N ALA A 92 1.76 4.79 10.30
CA ALA A 92 0.55 5.07 9.55
C ALA A 92 -0.62 5.24 10.52
N THR A 93 -1.38 6.32 10.37
CA THR A 93 -2.49 6.66 11.26
C THR A 93 -3.74 7.00 10.46
N THR A 94 -4.90 6.97 11.12
CA THR A 94 -6.11 7.49 10.49
C THR A 94 -6.10 9.01 10.53
N LYS A 95 -6.79 9.64 9.57
CA LYS A 95 -6.93 11.09 9.54
C LYS A 95 -7.74 11.55 10.74
N GLY A 96 -7.06 12.15 11.72
CA GLY A 96 -7.63 12.57 13.00
C GLY A 96 -6.81 12.17 14.23
N ASP A 97 -5.88 11.22 14.08
CA ASP A 97 -5.05 10.71 15.18
C ASP A 97 -3.78 11.55 15.44
N THR A 98 -3.82 12.86 15.20
CA THR A 98 -2.74 13.75 15.66
C THR A 98 -2.83 13.90 17.18
N HIS A 99 -2.07 13.09 17.92
CA HIS A 99 -1.74 13.42 19.29
C HIS A 99 -0.84 14.66 19.28
N SER A 100 -1.33 15.73 19.92
CA SER A 100 -0.55 16.90 20.32
C SER A 100 0.53 16.54 21.33
#